data_AF-A0A2G9T710-F1
#
_entry.id   AF-A0A2G9T710-F1
#
_cell.length_a   1.000
_cell.length_b   1.000
_cell.length_c   1.000
_cell.angle_alpha   90.00
_cell.angle_beta   90.00
_cell.angle_gamma   90.00
#
_symmetry.space_group_name_H-M   'P 1'
#
loop_
_entity.id
_entity.type
_entity.pdbx_description
1 polymer ?
#
loop_
_entity_poly.entity_id
_entity_poly.type
_entity_poly.pdbx_seq_one_letter_code
_entity_poly.pdbx_strand_id
1 'polypeptide(L)'
;IDEIGERQYVTYEELMIEVNRAANFLLYHGVTKGARVAICMSNSIEYIYFELALFLIGAVPILLNPGHVASGRFPRFHCSALIVDGEHYGHVIRSMKNFVGAM
;
A
#
# COMPACT_ATOMS: atom_id res chain seq x y z
N ILE A 1 -26.18 -4.52 -16.01
CA ILE A 1 -25.48 -5.67 -15.39
C ILE A 1 -24.08 -5.16 -15.19
N ASP A 2 -23.78 -4.69 -13.97
CA ASP A 2 -22.50 -4.07 -13.66
C ASP A 2 -21.38 -5.09 -13.91
N GLU A 3 -20.32 -4.68 -14.61
CA GLU A 3 -19.17 -5.52 -14.92
C GLU A 3 -18.58 -6.07 -13.61
N ILE A 4 -18.81 -7.36 -13.37
CA ILE A 4 -18.10 -8.09 -12.31
C ILE A 4 -16.65 -8.11 -12.76
N GLY A 5 -15.78 -7.37 -12.07
CA GLY A 5 -14.34 -7.36 -12.33
C GLY A 5 -13.75 -8.77 -12.37
N GLU A 6 -12.59 -8.90 -13.02
CA GLU A 6 -11.93 -10.19 -13.22
C GLU A 6 -11.67 -10.90 -11.89
N ARG A 7 -12.13 -12.15 -11.76
CA ARG A 7 -11.91 -12.95 -10.55
C ARG A 7 -10.56 -13.65 -10.63
N GLN A 8 -9.69 -13.35 -9.68
CA GLN A 8 -8.42 -14.05 -9.50
C GLN A 8 -8.52 -15.01 -8.31
N TYR A 9 -7.88 -16.18 -8.44
CA TYR A 9 -7.76 -17.17 -7.37
C TYR A 9 -6.27 -17.33 -7.03
N VAL A 10 -5.97 -17.37 -5.74
CA VAL A 10 -4.60 -17.51 -5.23
C VAL A 10 -4.64 -18.49 -4.07
N THR A 11 -3.74 -19.46 -4.05
CA THR A 11 -3.56 -20.39 -2.92
C THR A 11 -2.83 -19.70 -1.77
N TYR A 12 -2.94 -20.23 -0.55
CA TYR A 12 -2.18 -19.69 0.58
C TYR A 12 -0.65 -19.75 0.36
N GLU A 13 -0.16 -20.74 -0.38
CA GLU A 13 1.26 -20.85 -0.71
C GLU A 13 1.70 -19.74 -1.66
N GLU A 14 0.99 -19.53 -2.77
CA GLU A 14 1.25 -18.44 -3.72
C GLU A 14 1.13 -17.07 -3.04
N LEU A 15 0.11 -16.88 -2.21
CA LEU A 15 -0.08 -15.67 -1.41
C LEU A 15 1.16 -15.41 -0.54
N MET A 16 1.62 -16.42 0.20
CA MET A 16 2.78 -16.27 1.08
C MET A 16 4.08 -16.00 0.30
N ILE A 17 4.24 -16.55 -0.91
CA ILE A 17 5.39 -16.25 -1.78
C ILE A 17 5.43 -14.76 -2.12
N GLU A 18 4.30 -14.20 -2.58
CA GLU A 18 4.21 -12.79 -2.96
C GLU A 18 4.29 -11.85 -1.76
N VAL A 19 3.70 -12.22 -0.61
CA VAL A 19 3.83 -11.48 0.66
C VAL A 19 5.30 -11.42 1.10
N ASN A 20 6.04 -12.53 1.03
CA ASN A 20 7.47 -12.55 1.35
C ASN A 20 8.28 -11.69 0.37
N ARG A 21 7.93 -11.71 -0.92
CA ARG A 21 8.57 -10.84 -1.93
C ARG A 21 8.35 -9.37 -1.60
N ALA A 22 7.12 -8.97 -1.30
CA ALA A 22 6.78 -7.61 -0.90
C ALA A 22 7.49 -7.21 0.41
N ALA A 23 7.58 -8.11 1.39
CA ALA A 23 8.30 -7.85 2.63
C ALA A 23 9.80 -7.58 2.39
N ASN A 24 10.45 -8.38 1.54
CA ASN A 24 11.85 -8.17 1.18
C ASN A 24 12.05 -6.85 0.43
N PHE A 25 11.13 -6.48 -0.46
CA PHE A 25 11.14 -5.19 -1.13
C PHE A 25 11.07 -4.03 -0.12
N LEU A 26 10.15 -4.09 0.84
CA LEU A 26 10.00 -3.07 1.89
C LEU A 26 11.24 -2.95 2.76
N LEU A 27 11.83 -4.08 3.16
CA LEU A 27 13.08 -4.12 3.94
C LEU A 27 14.25 -3.51 3.16
N TYR A 28 14.38 -3.83 1.86
CA TYR A 28 15.39 -3.27 0.98
C TYR A 28 15.28 -1.74 0.88
N HIS A 29 14.05 -1.22 0.87
CA HIS A 29 13.77 0.22 0.89
C HIS A 29 13.80 0.86 2.29
N GLY A 30 14.26 0.14 3.32
CA GLY A 30 14.52 0.68 4.65
C GLY A 30 13.29 0.75 5.56
N VAL A 31 12.18 0.09 5.21
CA VAL A 31 11.06 -0.07 6.13
C VAL A 31 11.50 -1.02 7.24
N THR A 32 11.43 -0.55 8.48
CA THR A 32 11.86 -1.30 9.67
C THR A 32 10.67 -1.59 10.58
N LYS A 33 10.86 -2.50 11.54
CA LYS A 33 9.85 -2.80 12.57
C LYS A 33 9.41 -1.50 13.28
N GLY A 34 8.10 -1.31 13.41
CA GLY A 34 7.49 -0.12 14.00
C GLY A 34 7.41 1.10 13.06
N ALA A 35 7.97 1.02 11.85
CA ALA A 35 7.79 2.05 10.84
C ALA A 35 6.31 2.17 10.47
N ARG A 36 5.82 3.40 10.36
CA ARG A 36 4.45 3.70 9.94
C ARG A 36 4.45 3.87 8.43
N VAL A 37 3.73 3.00 7.72
CA VAL A 37 3.67 3.00 6.26
C VAL A 37 2.24 3.17 5.82
N ALA A 38 1.97 4.20 5.03
CA ALA A 38 0.65 4.42 4.47
C ALA A 38 0.45 3.57 3.21
N ILE A 39 -0.74 3.03 2.99
CA ILE A 39 -1.15 2.35 1.76
C ILE A 39 -2.36 3.09 1.20
N CYS A 40 -2.30 3.50 -0.06
CA CYS A 40 -3.41 4.12 -0.79
C CYS A 40 -3.52 3.48 -2.17
N MET A 41 -4.30 2.41 -2.30
CA MET A 41 -4.45 1.69 -3.56
C MET A 41 -5.92 1.33 -3.79
N SER A 42 -6.28 1.07 -5.04
CA SER A 42 -7.49 0.36 -5.46
C SER A 42 -7.59 -1.02 -4.80
N ASN A 43 -8.80 -1.59 -4.82
CA ASN A 43 -9.01 -2.97 -4.39
C ASN A 43 -8.33 -3.92 -5.39
N SER A 44 -7.11 -4.35 -5.08
CA SER A 44 -6.33 -5.29 -5.89
C SER A 44 -5.69 -6.37 -5.02
N ILE A 45 -5.15 -7.43 -5.63
CA ILE A 45 -4.47 -8.48 -4.88
C ILE A 45 -3.13 -7.97 -4.30
N GLU A 46 -2.48 -7.04 -4.98
CA GLU A 46 -1.24 -6.40 -4.55
C GLU A 46 -1.44 -5.61 -3.25
N TYR A 47 -2.61 -5.00 -3.05
CA TYR A 47 -2.95 -4.36 -1.77
C TYR A 47 -2.83 -5.36 -0.62
N ILE A 48 -3.37 -6.57 -0.80
CA ILE A 48 -3.32 -7.64 0.22
C ILE A 48 -1.87 -8.09 0.43
N TYR A 49 -1.06 -8.20 -0.62
CA TYR A 49 0.35 -8.55 -0.51
C TYR A 49 1.13 -7.53 0.34
N PHE A 50 0.97 -6.24 0.07
CA PHE A 50 1.66 -5.18 0.81
C PHE A 50 1.15 -5.02 2.24
N GLU A 51 -0.16 -5.13 2.46
CA GLU A 51 -0.74 -5.07 3.80
C GLU A 51 -0.18 -6.20 4.69
N LEU A 52 -0.22 -7.43 4.21
CA LEU A 52 0.33 -8.59 4.93
C LEU A 52 1.84 -8.51 5.09
N ALA A 53 2.55 -8.01 4.08
CA ALA A 53 4.01 -7.83 4.16
C ALA A 53 4.41 -6.82 5.24
N LEU A 54 3.67 -5.72 5.41
CA LEU A 54 3.90 -4.77 6.48
C LEU A 54 3.71 -5.40 7.86
N PHE A 55 2.63 -6.17 8.03
CA PHE A 55 2.43 -6.93 9.27
C PHE A 55 3.55 -7.94 9.50
N LEU A 56 4.00 -8.64 8.46
CA LEU A 56 5.06 -9.65 8.53
C LEU A 56 6.39 -9.07 9.03
N ILE A 57 6.78 -7.87 8.56
CA ILE A 57 8.01 -7.19 9.01
C ILE A 57 7.81 -6.40 10.31
N GLY A 58 6.61 -6.42 10.88
CA GLY A 58 6.24 -5.70 12.10
C GLY A 58 6.16 -4.19 11.93
N ALA A 59 5.91 -3.70 10.72
CA ALA A 59 5.56 -2.31 10.44
C ALA A 59 4.08 -2.05 10.79
N VAL A 60 3.71 -0.77 10.85
CA VAL A 60 2.35 -0.31 11.17
C VAL A 60 1.71 0.23 9.89
N PRO A 61 0.80 -0.53 9.24
CA PRO A 61 0.09 -0.05 8.07
C PRO A 61 -0.93 1.02 8.45
N ILE A 62 -1.01 2.07 7.63
CA ILE A 62 -2.05 3.10 7.68
C ILE A 62 -2.86 2.98 6.40
N LEU A 63 -4.06 2.42 6.51
CA LEU A 63 -4.90 2.05 5.37
C LEU A 63 -5.74 3.24 4.92
N LEU A 64 -5.41 3.78 3.74
CA LEU A 64 -6.03 5.00 3.23
C LEU A 64 -7.04 4.63 2.16
N ASN A 65 -8.25 5.12 2.32
CA ASN A 65 -9.24 5.04 1.25
C ASN A 65 -8.87 6.06 0.16
N PRO A 66 -8.60 5.63 -1.09
CA PRO A 66 -8.23 6.55 -2.16
C PRO A 66 -9.30 7.62 -2.45
N GLY A 67 -10.58 7.25 -2.36
CA GLY A 67 -11.70 8.18 -2.51
C GLY A 67 -11.72 9.27 -1.44
N HIS A 68 -11.18 8.99 -0.25
CA HIS A 68 -11.04 9.98 0.82
C HIS A 68 -9.82 10.90 0.59
N VAL A 69 -8.70 10.37 0.10
CA VAL A 69 -7.51 11.18 -0.21
C VAL A 69 -7.79 12.19 -1.32
N ALA A 70 -8.60 11.83 -2.32
CA ALA A 70 -9.03 12.72 -3.40
C ALA A 70 -9.79 13.96 -2.90
N SER A 71 -10.43 13.88 -1.73
CA SER A 71 -11.18 15.01 -1.13
C SER A 71 -10.30 16.12 -0.54
N GLY A 72 -8.98 15.90 -0.41
CA GLY A 72 -8.02 16.87 0.12
C GLY A 72 -8.10 17.15 1.62
N ARG A 73 -9.04 16.52 2.35
CA ARG A 73 -9.21 16.66 3.81
C ARG A 73 -8.58 15.50 4.57
N PHE A 74 -7.29 15.28 4.35
CA PHE A 74 -6.61 14.14 4.93
C PHE A 74 -5.68 14.57 6.08
N PRO A 75 -5.77 13.94 7.27
CA PRO A 75 -4.85 14.23 8.37
C PRO A 75 -3.39 14.03 7.95
N ARG A 76 -2.46 14.78 8.53
CA ARG A 76 -1.03 14.43 8.40
C ARG A 76 -0.77 13.16 9.22
N PHE A 77 -0.56 12.05 8.53
CA PHE A 77 -0.04 10.84 9.16
C PHE A 77 1.47 10.96 9.20
N HIS A 78 2.05 10.82 10.37
CA HIS A 78 3.50 10.71 10.53
C HIS A 78 3.93 9.33 10.02
N CYS A 79 4.01 9.16 8.70
CA CYS A 79 4.49 7.93 8.05
C CYS A 79 5.89 8.16 7.46
N SER A 80 6.67 7.09 7.41
CA SER A 80 8.02 7.07 6.83
C SER A 80 8.03 6.60 5.38
N ALA A 81 7.03 5.82 4.96
CA ALA A 81 6.85 5.33 3.60
C ALA A 81 5.36 5.38 3.20
N LEU A 82 5.09 5.41 1.90
CA LEU A 82 3.76 5.43 1.30
C LEU A 82 3.78 4.54 0.07
N ILE A 83 2.84 3.60 0.02
CA ILE A 83 2.62 2.69 -1.10
C ILE A 83 1.36 3.18 -1.81
N VAL A 84 1.49 3.44 -3.11
CA VAL A 84 0.39 3.93 -3.96
C VAL A 84 0.42 3.18 -5.27
N ASP A 85 -0.76 2.86 -5.81
CA ASP A 85 -0.87 2.36 -7.17
C ASP A 85 -0.64 3.48 -8.21
N GLY A 86 -0.51 3.08 -9.47
CA GLY A 86 -0.35 4.05 -10.57
C GLY A 86 -1.56 4.98 -10.74
N GLU A 87 -2.77 4.51 -10.42
CA GLU A 87 -4.02 5.26 -10.59
C GLU A 87 -4.10 6.45 -9.61
N HIS A 88 -3.67 6.26 -8.37
CA HIS A 88 -3.81 7.25 -7.31
C HIS A 88 -2.57 8.09 -7.06
N TYR A 89 -1.41 7.70 -7.62
CA TYR A 89 -0.12 8.38 -7.44
C TYR A 89 -0.20 9.90 -7.65
N GLY A 90 -0.84 10.35 -8.73
CA GLY A 90 -0.97 11.77 -9.06
C GLY A 90 -1.79 12.58 -8.04
N HIS A 91 -2.85 11.99 -7.49
CA HIS A 91 -3.69 12.63 -6.47
C HIS A 91 -2.96 12.70 -5.11
N VAL A 92 -2.24 11.64 -4.78
CA VAL A 92 -1.53 11.51 -3.51
C VAL A 92 -0.34 12.48 -3.46
N ILE A 93 0.48 12.58 -4.52
CA ILE A 93 1.62 13.51 -4.57
C ILE A 93 1.19 14.96 -4.46
N ARG A 94 0.10 15.36 -5.12
CA ARG A 94 -0.42 16.73 -5.02
C ARG A 94 -0.82 17.08 -3.59
N SER A 95 -1.33 16.09 -2.86
CA SER A 95 -1.77 16.25 -1.47
C SER A 95 -0.62 16.13 -0.46
N MET A 96 0.41 15.34 -0.77
CA MET A 96 1.58 15.11 0.08
C MET A 96 2.82 15.83 -0.45
N LYS A 97 2.91 17.14 -0.16
CA LYS A 97 3.96 18.04 -0.69
C LYS A 97 5.43 17.68 -0.42
N ASN A 98 5.76 16.59 0.29
CA ASN A 98 7.15 16.22 0.64
C ASN A 98 7.43 14.70 0.55
N PHE A 99 6.66 13.93 -0.21
CA PHE A 99 6.84 12.48 -0.25
C PHE A 99 7.80 12.07 -1.37
N VAL A 100 8.95 11.49 -1.01
CA VAL A 100 9.84 10.78 -1.94
C VAL A 100 9.35 9.33 -1.98
N GLY A 101 8.59 8.96 -3.02
CA GLY A 101 8.08 7.60 -3.20
C GLY A 101 9.13 6.68 -3.83
N ALA A 102 9.20 5.45 -3.36
CA ALA A 102 9.77 4.33 -4.11
C ALA A 102 8.62 3.65 -4.86
N MET A 103 8.82 3.39 -6.15
CA MET A 103 7.89 2.71 -7.05
C MET A 103 7.96 1.20 -6.85
#